data_AF-A0A4D6NIW2-F1
#
_entry.id   AF-A0A4D6NIW2-F1
#
_cell.length_a   1.000
_cell.length_b   1.000
_cell.length_c   1.000
_cell.angle_alpha   90.00
_cell.angle_beta   90.00
_cell.angle_gamma   90.00
#
_symmetry.space_group_name_H-M   'P 1'
#
loop_
_entity.id
_entity.type
_entity.pdbx_description
1 polymer ?
#
loop_
_entity_poly.entity_id
_entity_poly.type
_entity_poly.pdbx_seq_one_letter_code
_entity_poly.pdbx_strand_id
1 'polypeptide(L)'
;MMAMKRISPPLWKEKVDTFKKWGWSDEALSEAFKRHPHVMLTSIKKINVVMNFWVNQLGRDALELVHFPKIFGLSMEKTVIPRALVVQHLLAKGLKKRVSFVTPISVSEQVFLERFVTCFEEESCELLKLYQEKVSVQRKEEVGAA
;
A
#
# COMPACT_ATOMS: atom_id res chain seq x y z
N MET A 1 -14.11 12.95 -16.25
CA MET A 1 -13.19 12.66 -15.12
C MET A 1 -13.15 13.85 -14.16
N MET A 2 -13.65 13.70 -12.93
CA MET A 2 -13.69 14.78 -11.93
C MET A 2 -12.30 15.20 -11.40
N ALA A 3 -11.29 14.34 -11.52
CA ALA A 3 -9.93 14.62 -11.04
C ALA A 3 -9.26 15.81 -11.75
N MET A 4 -9.48 15.95 -13.06
CA MET A 4 -8.92 17.06 -13.85
C MET A 4 -9.50 18.42 -13.47
N LYS A 5 -10.74 18.47 -12.97
CA LYS A 5 -11.41 19.73 -12.60
C LYS A 5 -10.96 20.29 -11.24
N ARG A 6 -10.26 19.51 -10.42
CA ARG A 6 -9.91 19.87 -9.02
C ARG A 6 -8.44 20.21 -8.80
N ILE A 7 -7.57 19.98 -9.77
CA ILE A 7 -6.11 20.12 -9.63
C ILE A 7 -5.63 21.24 -10.54
N SER A 8 -4.90 22.20 -9.98
CA SER A 8 -4.28 23.27 -10.77
C SER A 8 -3.14 22.70 -11.64
N PRO A 9 -2.86 23.26 -12.84
CA PRO A 9 -1.78 22.79 -13.69
C PRO A 9 -0.40 22.71 -13.00
N PRO A 10 0.00 23.66 -12.12
CA PRO A 10 1.26 23.54 -11.38
C PRO A 10 1.29 22.34 -10.44
N LEU A 11 0.20 22.10 -9.69
CA LEU A 11 0.10 20.97 -8.76
C LEU A 11 0.06 19.63 -9.52
N TRP A 12 -0.55 19.61 -10.70
CA TRP A 12 -0.52 18.44 -11.58
C TRP A 12 0.91 18.09 -11.97
N LYS A 13 1.67 19.08 -12.46
CA LYS A 13 3.08 18.91 -12.83
C LYS A 13 3.92 18.41 -11.65
N GLU A 14 3.75 19.01 -10.47
CA GLU A 14 4.48 18.61 -9.26
C GLU A 14 4.21 17.14 -8.86
N LYS A 15 2.96 16.68 -9.00
CA LYS A 15 2.60 15.27 -8.77
C LYS A 15 3.24 14.34 -9.80
N VAL A 16 3.22 14.70 -11.08
CA VAL A 16 3.90 13.96 -12.15
C VAL A 16 5.39 13.83 -11.83
N ASP A 17 6.05 14.95 -11.52
CA ASP A 17 7.48 14.99 -11.18
C ASP A 17 7.79 14.16 -9.93
N THR A 18 6.86 14.09 -8.97
CA THR A 18 6.99 13.22 -7.79
C THR A 18 7.01 11.75 -8.19
N PHE A 19 6.11 11.28 -9.06
CA PHE A 19 6.15 9.89 -9.55
C PHE A 19 7.42 9.59 -10.36
N LYS A 20 7.89 10.55 -11.18
CA LYS A 20 9.14 10.42 -11.93
C LYS A 20 10.36 10.26 -11.03
N LYS A 21 10.42 10.96 -9.89
CA LYS A 21 11.49 10.78 -8.89
C LYS A 21 11.55 9.36 -8.32
N TRP A 22 10.42 8.64 -8.32
CA TRP A 22 10.34 7.22 -7.93
C TRP A 22 10.52 6.25 -9.12
N GLY A 23 10.96 6.74 -10.27
CA GLY A 23 11.32 5.92 -11.43
C GLY A 23 10.17 5.63 -12.40
N TRP A 24 9.00 6.25 -12.25
CA TRP A 24 7.92 6.08 -13.22
C TRP A 24 8.18 6.90 -14.48
N SER A 25 7.93 6.31 -15.65
CA SER A 25 7.87 7.03 -16.93
C SER A 25 6.51 7.71 -17.14
N ASP A 26 6.40 8.55 -18.19
CA ASP A 26 5.12 9.15 -18.57
C ASP A 26 4.09 8.09 -19.00
N GLU A 27 4.55 7.03 -19.66
CA GLU A 27 3.73 5.88 -20.06
C GLU A 27 3.22 5.11 -18.83
N ALA A 28 4.11 4.86 -17.86
CA ALA A 28 3.74 4.20 -16.61
C ALA A 28 2.70 5.01 -15.82
N LEU A 29 2.89 6.33 -15.74
CA LEU A 29 1.93 7.22 -15.08
C LEU A 29 0.60 7.27 -15.83
N SER A 30 0.62 7.33 -17.16
CA SER A 30 -0.57 7.29 -18.02
C SER A 30 -1.36 6.00 -17.81
N GLU A 31 -0.68 4.85 -17.76
CA GLU A 31 -1.28 3.55 -17.50
C GLU A 31 -1.92 3.48 -16.10
N ALA A 32 -1.19 3.90 -15.06
CA ALA A 32 -1.72 3.97 -13.70
C ALA A 32 -2.95 4.89 -13.60
N PHE A 33 -2.91 6.04 -14.28
CA PHE A 33 -4.02 6.99 -14.31
C PHE A 33 -5.25 6.43 -15.04
N LYS A 34 -5.08 5.73 -16.16
CA LYS A 34 -6.19 5.06 -16.87
C LYS A 34 -6.86 4.01 -16.00
N ARG A 35 -6.08 3.24 -15.24
CA ARG A 35 -6.59 2.21 -14.31
C ARG A 35 -7.29 2.81 -13.10
N HIS A 36 -6.73 3.88 -12.55
CA HIS A 36 -7.26 4.51 -11.34
C HIS A 36 -7.03 6.03 -11.36
N PRO A 37 -7.95 6.80 -11.95
CA PRO A 37 -7.79 8.25 -12.07
C PRO A 37 -7.64 8.99 -10.74
N HIS A 38 -8.10 8.38 -9.64
CA HIS A 38 -7.96 8.92 -8.29
C HIS A 38 -6.51 8.93 -7.79
N VAL A 39 -5.57 8.25 -8.44
CA VAL A 39 -4.14 8.31 -8.10
C VAL A 39 -3.62 9.76 -8.10
N MET A 40 -4.16 10.61 -8.99
CA MET A 40 -3.79 12.03 -9.05
C MET A 40 -4.47 12.88 -7.97
N LEU A 41 -5.51 12.38 -7.31
CA LEU A 41 -6.11 13.04 -6.15
C LEU A 41 -5.28 12.84 -4.87
N THR A 42 -4.39 11.85 -4.83
CA THR A 42 -3.54 11.57 -3.66
C THR A 42 -2.55 12.70 -3.39
N SER A 43 -2.41 13.14 -2.14
CA SER A 43 -1.44 14.18 -1.78
C SER A 43 0.01 13.75 -2.05
N ILE A 44 0.89 14.70 -2.39
CA ILE A 44 2.32 14.43 -2.63
C ILE A 44 2.96 13.75 -1.40
N LYS A 45 2.62 14.21 -0.19
CA LYS A 45 3.03 13.57 1.07
C LYS A 45 2.66 12.09 1.09
N LYS A 46 1.42 11.75 0.74
CA LYS A 46 0.95 10.36 0.74
C LYS A 46 1.62 9.52 -0.34
N ILE A 47 1.86 10.07 -1.54
CA ILE A 47 2.62 9.40 -2.61
C ILE A 47 4.01 9.00 -2.09
N ASN A 48 4.75 9.95 -1.49
CA ASN A 48 6.08 9.68 -0.95
C ASN A 48 6.07 8.66 0.19
N VAL A 49 5.08 8.70 1.09
CA VAL A 49 4.95 7.70 2.17
C VAL A 49 4.74 6.30 1.60
N VAL A 50 3.83 6.14 0.64
CA VAL A 50 3.54 4.84 0.00
C VAL A 50 4.78 4.33 -0.74
N MET A 51 5.41 5.18 -1.56
CA MET A 51 6.58 4.79 -2.35
C MET A 51 7.78 4.45 -1.48
N ASN A 52 8.07 5.24 -0.45
CA ASN A 52 9.15 4.95 0.49
C ASN A 52 8.95 3.62 1.21
N PHE A 53 7.73 3.33 1.66
CA PHE A 53 7.42 2.03 2.27
C PHE A 53 7.62 0.89 1.26
N TRP A 54 7.07 1.03 0.06
CA TRP A 54 7.13 -0.03 -0.96
C TRP A 54 8.54 -0.31 -1.45
N VAL A 55 9.27 0.74 -1.83
CA VAL A 55 10.60 0.61 -2.43
C VAL A 55 11.65 0.36 -1.37
N ASN A 56 11.72 1.24 -0.36
CA ASN A 56 12.86 1.23 0.57
C ASN A 56 12.68 0.25 1.72
N GLN A 57 11.45 0.04 2.22
CA GLN A 57 11.22 -0.89 3.35
C GLN A 57 10.90 -2.31 2.90
N LEU A 58 10.12 -2.48 1.83
CA LEU A 58 9.81 -3.81 1.30
C LEU A 58 10.79 -4.28 0.22
N GLY A 59 11.66 -3.41 -0.30
CA GLY A 59 12.61 -3.76 -1.36
C GLY A 59 11.94 -4.10 -2.69
N ARG A 60 10.75 -3.56 -2.96
CA ARG A 60 9.94 -3.88 -4.15
C ARG A 60 10.14 -2.85 -5.25
N ASP A 61 9.89 -3.26 -6.49
CA ASP A 61 9.95 -2.35 -7.63
C ASP A 61 8.76 -1.37 -7.57
N ALA A 62 9.05 -0.08 -7.71
CA ALA A 62 8.06 0.98 -7.80
C ALA A 62 7.08 0.76 -8.95
N LEU A 63 7.52 0.12 -10.05
CA LEU A 63 6.69 -0.16 -11.21
C LEU A 63 5.61 -1.20 -10.93
N GLU A 64 5.74 -2.04 -9.90
CA GLU A 64 4.66 -2.95 -9.48
C GLU A 64 3.37 -2.17 -9.13
N LEU A 65 3.51 -0.94 -8.63
CA LEU A 65 2.38 -0.10 -8.25
C LEU A 65 1.66 0.54 -9.45
N VAL A 66 2.23 0.50 -10.65
CA VAL A 66 1.56 0.94 -11.89
C VAL A 66 0.32 0.08 -12.17
N HIS A 67 0.38 -1.21 -11.83
CA HIS A 67 -0.74 -2.14 -11.96
C HIS A 67 -1.63 -2.19 -10.71
N PHE A 68 -1.23 -1.53 -9.62
CA PHE A 68 -2.00 -1.41 -8.39
C PHE A 68 -2.06 0.04 -7.82
N PRO A 69 -2.49 1.04 -8.61
CA PRO A 69 -2.54 2.43 -8.17
C PRO A 69 -3.57 2.70 -7.05
N LYS A 70 -4.47 1.76 -6.78
CA LYS A 70 -5.42 1.83 -5.65
C LYS A 70 -4.72 1.96 -4.30
N ILE A 71 -3.48 1.47 -4.15
CA ILE A 71 -2.71 1.55 -2.90
C ILE A 71 -2.59 2.98 -2.36
N PHE A 72 -2.52 3.98 -3.25
CA PHE A 72 -2.38 5.38 -2.91
C PHE A 72 -3.61 5.98 -2.23
N GLY A 73 -4.75 5.28 -2.29
CA GLY A 73 -5.98 5.63 -1.57
C GLY A 73 -6.22 4.84 -0.28
N LEU A 74 -5.36 3.86 0.06
CA LEU A 74 -5.52 3.03 1.25
C LEU A 74 -4.88 3.67 2.49
N SER A 75 -5.37 3.33 3.68
CA SER A 75 -4.69 3.68 4.94
C SER A 75 -3.38 2.90 5.04
N MET A 76 -2.28 3.59 5.35
CA MET A 76 -1.00 2.90 5.50
C MET A 76 -1.02 2.09 6.79
N GLU A 77 -1.50 2.71 7.85
CA GLU A 77 -1.45 2.28 9.23
C GLU A 77 -2.49 1.18 9.51
N LYS A 78 -3.68 1.28 8.89
CA LYS A 78 -4.78 0.33 9.10
C LYS A 78 -4.81 -0.79 8.06
N THR A 79 -4.08 -0.68 6.96
CA THR A 79 -4.21 -1.66 5.86
C THR A 79 -2.87 -2.04 5.23
N VAL A 80 -2.12 -1.09 4.67
CA VAL A 80 -0.93 -1.44 3.87
C VAL A 80 0.16 -2.06 4.74
N ILE A 81 0.55 -1.39 5.83
CA ILE A 81 1.65 -1.82 6.70
C ILE A 81 1.30 -3.12 7.43
N PRO A 82 0.16 -3.24 8.15
CA PRO A 82 -0.14 -4.48 8.89
C PRO A 82 -0.17 -5.71 7.99
N ARG A 83 -0.74 -5.58 6.79
CA ARG A 83 -0.83 -6.71 5.84
C ARG A 83 0.50 -7.04 5.18
N ALA A 84 1.31 -6.04 4.85
CA ALA A 84 2.65 -6.27 4.31
C ALA A 84 3.56 -6.95 5.34
N LEU A 85 3.47 -6.60 6.63
CA LEU A 85 4.23 -7.23 7.70
C LEU A 85 3.85 -8.71 7.88
N VAL A 86 2.55 -9.04 7.81
CA VAL A 86 2.10 -10.44 7.77
C VAL A 86 2.74 -11.18 6.60
N VAL A 87 2.76 -10.59 5.40
CA VAL A 87 3.42 -11.21 4.23
C VAL A 87 4.92 -11.42 4.45
N GLN A 88 5.62 -10.44 5.02
CA GLN A 88 7.05 -10.58 5.35
C GLN A 88 7.27 -11.72 6.35
N HIS A 89 6.43 -11.84 7.37
CA HIS A 89 6.50 -12.94 8.35
C HIS A 89 6.29 -14.31 7.68
N LEU A 90 5.29 -14.42 6.80
CA LEU A 90 5.03 -15.64 6.04
C LEU A 90 6.21 -16.03 5.15
N LEU A 91 6.87 -15.06 4.50
CA LEU A 91 8.06 -15.28 3.70
C LEU A 91 9.25 -15.71 4.56
N ALA A 92 9.47 -15.04 5.70
CA ALA A 92 10.57 -15.32 6.62
C ALA A 92 10.48 -16.72 7.25
N LYS A 93 9.26 -17.17 7.58
CA LYS A 93 9.01 -18.53 8.09
C LYS A 93 8.94 -19.60 7.00
N GLY A 94 9.02 -19.23 5.72
CA GLY A 94 8.89 -20.16 4.60
C GLY A 94 7.48 -20.74 4.40
N LEU A 95 6.48 -20.20 5.10
CA LEU A 95 5.07 -20.63 5.01
C LEU A 95 4.46 -20.35 3.64
N LYS A 96 4.98 -19.34 2.93
CA LYS A 96 4.78 -19.20 1.48
C LYS A 96 6.09 -18.86 0.79
N LYS A 97 6.40 -19.60 -0.28
CA LYS A 97 7.64 -19.42 -1.07
C LYS A 97 7.57 -18.23 -2.03
N ARG A 98 6.38 -17.89 -2.54
CA ARG A 98 6.15 -16.75 -3.43
C ARG A 98 4.81 -16.11 -3.09
N VAL A 99 4.86 -14.89 -2.55
CA VAL A 99 3.67 -14.10 -2.23
C VAL A 99 3.78 -12.74 -2.89
N SER A 100 2.74 -12.37 -3.62
CA SER A 100 2.54 -11.00 -4.05
C SER A 100 2.20 -10.13 -2.84
N PHE A 101 2.87 -9.00 -2.66
CA PHE A 101 2.44 -7.98 -1.68
C PHE A 101 1.14 -7.28 -2.10
N VAL A 102 0.87 -7.18 -3.41
CA VAL A 102 -0.33 -6.52 -3.94
C VAL A 102 -1.62 -7.22 -3.52
N THR A 103 -1.75 -8.53 -3.75
CA THR A 103 -2.99 -9.29 -3.47
C THR A 103 -3.50 -9.12 -2.02
N PRO A 104 -2.70 -9.38 -0.96
CA PRO A 104 -3.11 -9.19 0.44
C PRO A 104 -3.63 -7.77 0.73
N ILE A 105 -2.99 -6.75 0.14
CA ILE A 105 -3.36 -5.34 0.33
C ILE A 105 -4.64 -4.99 -0.43
N SER A 106 -4.89 -5.65 -1.57
CA SER A 106 -6.02 -5.32 -2.45
C SER A 106 -7.38 -5.90 -2.04
N VAL A 107 -7.39 -7.01 -1.29
CA VAL A 107 -8.61 -7.76 -0.93
C VAL A 107 -9.31 -7.15 0.30
N SER A 108 -10.54 -7.58 0.58
CA SER A 108 -11.24 -7.21 1.83
C SER A 108 -10.49 -7.74 3.07
N GLU A 109 -10.76 -7.17 4.24
CA GLU A 109 -10.17 -7.66 5.49
C GLU A 109 -10.54 -9.12 5.76
N GLN A 110 -11.80 -9.49 5.57
CA GLN A 110 -12.24 -10.87 5.71
C GLN A 110 -11.41 -11.83 4.82
N VAL A 111 -11.30 -11.53 3.52
CA VAL A 111 -10.54 -12.37 2.59
C VAL A 111 -9.05 -12.38 2.91
N PHE A 112 -8.52 -11.27 3.44
CA PHE A 112 -7.14 -11.21 3.91
C PHE A 112 -6.91 -12.17 5.09
N LEU A 113 -7.76 -12.10 6.12
CA LEU A 113 -7.65 -12.97 7.29
C LEU A 113 -7.78 -14.44 6.88
N GLU A 114 -8.77 -14.78 6.05
CA GLU A 114 -9.00 -16.15 5.58
C GLU A 114 -7.80 -16.74 4.82
N ARG A 115 -7.16 -15.95 3.92
CA ARG A 115 -6.15 -16.47 2.98
C ARG A 115 -4.69 -16.28 3.41
N PHE A 116 -4.45 -15.47 4.42
CA PHE A 116 -3.10 -15.10 4.86
C PHE A 116 -2.89 -15.21 6.37
N VAL A 117 -3.94 -15.46 7.15
CA VAL A 117 -3.84 -15.62 8.61
C VAL A 117 -4.39 -16.98 9.03
N THR A 118 -5.69 -17.22 8.87
CA THR A 118 -6.34 -18.43 9.42
C THR A 118 -6.06 -19.69 8.63
N CYS A 119 -5.58 -19.59 7.38
CA CYS A 119 -5.17 -20.77 6.59
C CYS A 119 -3.89 -21.44 7.10
N PHE A 120 -3.18 -20.81 8.03
CA PHE A 120 -2.02 -21.39 8.72
C PHE A 120 -2.44 -21.74 10.14
N GLU A 121 -3.07 -22.91 10.32
CA GLU A 121 -3.76 -23.24 11.58
C GLU A 121 -2.83 -23.11 12.80
N GLU A 122 -1.60 -23.62 12.69
CA GLU A 122 -0.59 -23.59 13.76
C GLU A 122 -0.12 -22.16 14.09
N GLU A 123 0.09 -21.31 13.08
CA GLU A 123 0.58 -19.94 13.25
C GLU A 123 -0.52 -18.87 13.31
N SER A 124 -1.78 -19.26 13.15
CA SER A 124 -2.92 -18.35 13.03
C SER A 124 -3.01 -17.36 14.19
N CYS A 125 -2.82 -17.83 15.42
CA CYS A 125 -2.80 -17.02 16.63
C CYS A 125 -1.68 -15.97 16.61
N GLU A 126 -0.49 -16.33 16.16
CA GLU A 126 0.67 -15.42 16.07
C GLU A 126 0.46 -14.38 14.97
N LEU A 127 0.03 -14.82 13.78
CA LEU A 127 -0.26 -13.96 12.63
C LEU A 127 -1.37 -12.96 12.94
N LEU A 128 -2.42 -13.39 13.66
CA LEU A 128 -3.51 -12.53 14.07
C LEU A 128 -3.04 -11.47 15.09
N LYS A 129 -2.23 -11.86 16.07
CA LYS A 129 -1.61 -10.92 17.03
C LYS A 129 -0.75 -9.89 16.30
N LEU A 130 0.13 -10.34 15.40
CA LEU A 130 0.97 -9.44 14.59
C LEU A 130 0.13 -8.43 13.81
N TYR A 131 -0.95 -8.88 13.16
CA TYR A 131 -1.86 -7.99 12.44
C TYR A 131 -2.53 -6.98 13.39
N GLN A 132 -3.10 -7.45 14.50
CA GLN A 132 -3.86 -6.62 15.44
C GLN A 132 -2.98 -5.64 16.23
N GLU A 133 -1.78 -6.03 16.65
CA GLU A 133 -0.82 -5.15 17.32
C GLU A 133 -0.46 -3.97 16.44
N LYS A 134 -0.19 -4.21 15.15
CA LYS A 134 0.15 -3.14 14.21
C LYS A 134 -1.03 -2.22 13.90
N VAL A 135 -2.26 -2.74 13.89
CA VAL A 135 -3.48 -1.93 13.77
C VAL A 135 -3.78 -1.13 15.05
N SER A 136 -3.42 -1.64 16.23
CA SER A 136 -3.80 -1.07 17.53
C SER A 136 -2.78 -0.08 18.10
N VAL A 137 -1.47 -0.28 17.90
CA VAL A 137 -0.41 0.67 18.31
C VAL A 137 -0.69 2.06 17.73
N GLN A 138 -1.12 2.12 16.47
CA GLN A 138 -1.39 3.37 15.77
C GLN A 138 -2.69 4.06 16.20
N ARG A 139 -3.67 3.28 16.70
CA ARG A 139 -4.91 3.84 17.28
C ARG A 139 -4.64 4.62 18.57
N LYS A 140 -3.58 4.28 19.32
CA LYS A 140 -3.19 4.99 20.55
C LYS A 140 -2.41 6.28 20.26
N GLU A 141 -1.63 6.33 19.20
CA GLU A 141 -0.93 7.55 18.76
C GLU A 141 -1.90 8.63 18.26
N GLU A 142 -3.01 8.25 17.62
CA GLU A 142 -4.08 9.19 17.20
C GLU A 142 -4.87 9.80 18.38
N VAL A 143 -4.97 9.09 19.53
CA VAL A 143 -5.73 9.54 20.72
C VAL A 143 -4.86 10.36 21.69
N GLY A 144 -3.53 10.17 21.67
CA GLY A 144 -2.60 10.94 22.51
C GLY A 144 -2.09 12.26 21.88
N ALA A 145 -2.44 12.52 20.62
CA ALA A 145 -2.04 13.74 19.88
C ALA A 145 -3.21 14.71 19.63
N ALA A 146 -4.38 14.45 20.21
CA ALA A 146 -5.57 15.31 20.20
C ALA A 146 -5.76 15.94 21.58
#